data_AF-A0A9D2K1B5-F1
#
_entry.id   AF-A0A9D2K1B5-F1
#
_cell.length_a   1.000
_cell.length_b   1.000
_cell.length_c   1.000
_cell.angle_alpha   90.00
_cell.angle_beta   90.00
_cell.angle_gamma   90.00
#
_symmetry.space_group_name_H-M   'P 1'
#
loop_
_entity.id
_entity.type
_entity.pdbx_description
1 polymer ?
#
loop_
_entity_poly.entity_id
_entity_poly.type
_entity_poly.pdbx_seq_one_letter_code
_entity_poly.pdbx_strand_id
1 'polypeptide(L)'
;MEKAKILEQLIKRQGYSLKAFAEKCGIPYTTLYGIMKNGVGRASVDNVIQICKTLGITVEELESMASGELAAHEPSYEDVEQLIARNGKDFSTEQKMRLIKLLSEID
;
A
#
# COMPACT_ATOMS: atom_id res chain seq x y z
N MET A 1 -0.79 2.09 18.61
CA MET A 1 -1.92 1.27 18.10
C MET A 1 -2.23 1.53 16.63
N GLU A 2 -1.70 2.60 16.01
CA GLU A 2 -1.93 2.92 14.59
C GLU A 2 -1.53 1.79 13.63
N LYS A 3 -0.32 1.25 13.80
CA LYS A 3 0.23 0.17 12.95
C LYS A 3 -0.69 -1.05 12.85
N ALA A 4 -1.29 -1.48 13.97
CA ALA A 4 -2.20 -2.61 13.99
C ALA A 4 -3.48 -2.33 13.17
N LYS A 5 -4.05 -1.12 13.31
CA LYS A 5 -5.22 -0.72 12.53
C LYS A 5 -4.92 -0.63 11.03
N ILE A 6 -3.74 -0.11 10.67
CA ILE A 6 -3.28 -0.03 9.28
C ILE A 6 -3.17 -1.44 8.69
N LEU A 7 -2.51 -2.37 9.38
CA LEU A 7 -2.42 -3.77 8.93
C LEU A 7 -3.80 -4.40 8.77
N GLU A 8 -4.72 -4.22 9.73
CA GLU A 8 -6.09 -4.74 9.58
C GLU A 8 -6.82 -4.18 8.36
N GLN A 9 -6.65 -2.89 8.06
CA GLN A 9 -7.25 -2.26 6.89
C GLN A 9 -6.66 -2.80 5.59
N LEU A 10 -5.34 -3.01 5.53
CA LEU A 10 -4.67 -3.59 4.36
C LEU A 10 -5.10 -5.04 4.12
N ILE A 11 -5.18 -5.84 5.18
CA ILE A 11 -5.68 -7.23 5.12
C ILE A 11 -7.11 -7.25 4.54
N LYS A 12 -7.99 -6.37 5.03
CA LYS A 12 -9.37 -6.25 4.54
C LYS A 12 -9.44 -5.76 3.10
N ARG A 13 -8.59 -4.81 2.70
CA ARG A 13 -8.52 -4.32 1.30
C ARG A 13 -8.13 -5.42 0.32
N GLN A 14 -7.28 -6.37 0.73
CA GLN A 14 -6.96 -7.54 -0.07
C GLN A 14 -8.06 -8.63 -0.06
N GLY A 15 -9.17 -8.40 0.64
CA GLY A 15 -10.31 -9.32 0.72
C GLY A 15 -10.12 -10.48 1.70
N TYR A 16 -9.09 -10.45 2.54
CA TYR A 16 -8.85 -11.51 3.53
C TYR A 16 -9.56 -11.21 4.85
N SER A 17 -10.08 -12.27 5.48
CA SER A 17 -10.35 -12.24 6.91
C SER A 17 -9.04 -12.40 7.69
N LEU A 18 -9.01 -11.95 8.94
CA LEU A 18 -7.82 -12.08 9.81
C LEU A 18 -7.37 -13.55 9.94
N LYS A 19 -8.32 -14.48 9.99
CA LYS A 19 -8.03 -15.93 10.05
C LYS A 19 -7.42 -16.45 8.74
N ALA A 20 -8.03 -16.12 7.60
CA ALA A 20 -7.52 -16.52 6.29
C ALA A 20 -6.15 -15.90 6.01
N PHE A 21 -5.93 -14.66 6.46
CA PHE A 21 -4.64 -14.00 6.36
C PHE A 21 -3.58 -14.67 7.25
N ALA A 22 -3.93 -15.08 8.48
CA ALA A 22 -3.01 -15.82 9.35
C ALA A 22 -2.55 -17.13 8.70
N GLU A 23 -3.48 -17.88 8.09
CA GLU A 23 -3.18 -19.11 7.34
C GLU A 23 -2.26 -18.83 6.15
N LYS A 24 -2.55 -17.79 5.35
CA LYS A 24 -1.71 -17.38 4.22
C LYS A 24 -0.32 -16.91 4.65
N CYS A 25 -0.27 -16.16 5.75
CA CYS A 25 0.96 -15.66 6.33
C CYS A 25 1.78 -16.79 6.97
N GLY A 26 1.18 -17.94 7.31
CA GLY A 26 1.86 -19.05 7.97
C GLY A 26 2.06 -18.83 9.47
N ILE A 27 1.23 -18.02 10.12
CA ILE A 27 1.29 -17.75 11.56
C ILE A 27 -0.02 -18.16 12.26
N PRO A 28 0.02 -18.58 13.54
CA PRO A 28 -1.21 -18.90 14.26
C PRO A 28 -2.15 -17.69 14.35
N TYR A 29 -3.45 -17.93 14.19
CA TYR A 29 -4.47 -16.88 14.33
C TYR A 29 -4.38 -16.16 15.68
N THR A 30 -4.13 -16.89 16.76
CA THR A 30 -3.96 -16.33 18.10
C THR A 30 -2.75 -15.39 18.19
N THR A 31 -1.67 -15.71 17.49
CA THR A 31 -0.48 -14.85 17.39
C THR A 31 -0.81 -13.57 16.63
N LEU A 32 -1.39 -13.66 15.43
CA LEU A 32 -1.79 -12.48 14.65
C LEU A 32 -2.80 -11.62 15.43
N TYR A 33 -3.80 -12.23 16.06
CA TYR A 33 -4.78 -11.54 16.88
C TYR A 33 -4.14 -10.84 18.09
N GLY A 34 -3.20 -11.50 18.77
CA GLY A 34 -2.42 -10.91 19.85
C GLY A 34 -1.60 -9.70 19.39
N ILE A 35 -1.01 -9.77 18.20
CA ILE A 35 -0.27 -8.67 17.58
C ILE A 35 -1.20 -7.48 17.30
N MET A 36 -2.40 -7.73 16.76
CA MET A 36 -3.37 -6.66 16.51
C MET A 36 -3.89 -6.01 17.79
N LYS A 37 -4.12 -6.82 18.84
CA LYS A 37 -4.65 -6.35 20.13
C LYS A 37 -3.61 -5.65 21.00
N ASN A 38 -2.41 -6.22 21.12
CA ASN A 38 -1.36 -5.74 22.03
C ASN A 38 -0.38 -4.77 21.35
N GLY A 39 -0.44 -4.66 20.02
CA GLY A 39 0.35 -3.76 19.21
C GLY A 39 1.53 -4.44 18.51
N VAL A 40 1.78 -4.01 17.27
CA VAL A 40 2.82 -4.53 16.38
C VAL A 40 4.23 -4.44 16.97
N GLY A 41 4.54 -3.37 17.72
CA GLY A 41 5.87 -3.18 18.31
C GLY A 41 6.25 -4.16 19.43
N ARG A 42 5.33 -5.01 19.90
CA ARG A 42 5.62 -6.08 20.87
C ARG A 42 5.73 -7.46 20.20
N ALA A 43 5.49 -7.53 18.90
CA ALA A 43 5.65 -8.76 18.12
C ALA A 43 7.15 -9.04 17.91
N SER A 44 7.50 -10.31 17.69
CA SER A 44 8.84 -10.62 17.20
C SER A 44 9.07 -10.02 15.82
N VAL A 45 10.30 -9.59 15.56
CA VAL A 45 10.71 -9.00 14.27
C VAL A 45 10.36 -9.93 13.11
N ASP A 46 10.59 -11.23 13.26
CA ASP A 46 10.24 -12.23 12.24
C ASP A 46 8.76 -12.22 11.88
N ASN A 47 7.86 -12.13 12.87
CA ASN A 47 6.42 -12.07 12.64
C ASN A 47 6.01 -10.79 11.91
N VAL A 48 6.62 -9.64 12.27
CA VAL A 48 6.36 -8.37 11.61
C VAL A 48 6.78 -8.43 10.15
N ILE A 49 8.01 -8.91 9.88
CA ILE A 49 8.55 -9.05 8.52
C ILE A 49 7.66 -9.98 7.69
N GLN A 50 7.22 -11.11 8.25
CA GLN A 50 6.39 -12.09 7.55
C GLN A 50 5.01 -11.53 7.19
N ILE A 51 4.39 -10.77 8.10
CA ILE A 51 3.12 -10.07 7.85
C ILE A 51 3.29 -9.02 6.75
N CYS A 52 4.31 -8.17 6.85
CA CYS A 52 4.62 -7.13 5.85
C CYS A 52 4.88 -7.75 4.47
N LYS A 53 5.72 -8.79 4.38
CA LYS A 53 5.98 -9.53 3.13
C LYS A 53 4.71 -10.12 2.52
N THR A 54 3.84 -10.71 3.35
CA THR A 54 2.57 -11.29 2.87
C THR A 54 1.61 -10.22 2.36
N LEU A 55 1.68 -9.00 2.92
CA LEU A 55 0.92 -7.84 2.45
C LEU A 55 1.54 -7.15 1.23
N GLY A 56 2.79 -7.46 0.89
CA GLY A 56 3.52 -6.79 -0.18
C GLY A 56 4.00 -5.39 0.19
N ILE A 57 4.18 -5.12 1.48
CA ILE A 57 4.74 -3.87 1.99
C ILE A 57 6.04 -4.13 2.74
N THR A 58 6.83 -3.08 2.88
CA THR A 58 8.03 -3.02 3.72
C THR A 58 7.67 -2.61 5.15
N VAL A 59 8.60 -2.82 6.08
CA VAL A 59 8.41 -2.34 7.46
C VAL A 59 8.48 -0.82 7.49
N GLU A 60 9.34 -0.24 6.65
CA GLU A 60 9.51 1.19 6.44
C GLU A 60 8.21 1.85 5.96
N GLU A 61 7.51 1.26 4.99
CA GLU A 61 6.18 1.75 4.56
C GLU A 61 5.15 1.68 5.69
N LEU A 62 5.16 0.61 6.50
CA LEU A 62 4.27 0.51 7.65
C LEU A 62 4.58 1.58 8.72
N GLU A 63 5.85 1.88 8.96
CA GLU A 63 6.30 2.96 9.84
C GLU A 63 5.85 4.32 9.31
N SER A 64 6.09 4.60 8.02
CA SER A 64 5.69 5.82 7.32
C SER A 64 4.16 6.04 7.40
N MET A 65 3.37 5.00 7.10
CA MET A 65 1.91 5.07 7.23
C MET A 65 1.44 5.35 8.67
N ALA A 66 2.22 4.94 9.67
CA ALA A 66 1.89 5.12 11.09
C ALA A 66 2.42 6.41 11.70
N SER A 67 3.52 6.98 11.18
CA SER A 67 4.03 8.29 11.58
C SER A 67 3.21 9.45 11.00
N GLY A 68 2.29 9.16 10.07
CA GLY A 68 1.56 10.19 9.34
C GLY A 68 2.44 10.94 8.34
N GLU A 69 3.71 10.56 8.23
CA GLU A 69 4.53 10.80 7.07
C GLU A 69 3.97 9.88 5.99
N LEU A 70 2.89 10.30 5.33
CA LEU A 70 2.84 10.01 3.90
C LEU A 70 4.14 10.61 3.39
N ALA A 71 5.19 9.78 3.25
CA ALA A 71 6.20 10.06 2.27
C ALA A 71 5.36 10.24 1.01
N ALA A 72 5.18 11.50 0.61
CA ALA A 72 4.57 11.84 -0.63
C ALA A 72 5.38 11.02 -1.62
N HIS A 73 4.80 9.91 -2.10
CA HIS A 73 5.38 9.20 -3.22
C HIS A 73 5.39 10.24 -4.30
N GLU A 74 6.57 10.84 -4.51
CA GLU A 74 6.75 11.81 -5.55
C GLU A 74 6.44 11.05 -6.83
N PRO A 75 5.35 11.38 -7.54
CA PRO A 75 4.87 10.54 -8.63
C PRO A 75 6.00 10.36 -9.62
N SER A 76 6.39 9.11 -9.86
CA SER A 76 7.41 8.80 -10.84
C SER A 76 6.85 9.00 -12.24
N TYR A 77 7.73 9.09 -13.23
CA TYR A 77 7.31 9.13 -14.63
C TYR A 77 6.45 7.92 -15.01
N GLU A 78 6.76 6.74 -14.46
CA GLU A 78 5.99 5.50 -14.68
C GLU A 78 4.55 5.60 -14.16
N ASP A 79 4.33 6.31 -13.04
CA ASP A 79 2.98 6.55 -12.50
C ASP A 79 2.15 7.43 -13.45
N VAL A 80 2.79 8.42 -14.07
CA VAL A 80 2.16 9.29 -15.08
C VAL A 80 1.79 8.47 -16.33
N GLU A 81 2.69 7.61 -16.81
CA GLU A 81 2.42 6.72 -17.93
C GLU A 81 1.22 5.81 -17.66
N GLN A 82 1.15 5.19 -16.48
CA GLN A 82 0.03 4.32 -16.11
C GLN A 82 -1.29 5.09 -16.02
N LEU A 83 -1.29 6.31 -15.50
CA LEU A 83 -2.50 7.15 -15.44
C LEU A 83 -3.00 7.52 -16.84
N ILE A 84 -2.09 7.86 -17.76
CA ILE A 84 -2.44 8.15 -19.15
C ILE A 84 -2.91 6.87 -19.86
N ALA A 85 -2.27 5.73 -19.64
CA ALA A 85 -2.69 4.46 -20.23
C ALA A 85 -4.08 4.04 -19.76
N ARG A 86 -4.40 4.27 -18.47
CA ARG A 86 -5.71 3.93 -17.89
C ARG A 86 -6.84 4.80 -18.42
N ASN A 87 -6.62 6.11 -18.52
CA ASN A 87 -7.67 7.09 -18.86
C ASN A 87 -7.63 7.54 -20.33
N GLY A 88 -6.53 7.28 -21.06
CA GLY A 88 -6.29 7.79 -22.41
C GLY A 88 -7.19 7.20 -23.49
N LYS A 89 -7.88 6.09 -23.20
CA LYS A 89 -8.95 5.56 -24.06
C LYS A 89 -10.18 6.46 -24.08
N ASP A 90 -10.45 7.17 -22.99
CA ASP A 90 -11.63 8.05 -22.84
C ASP A 90 -11.35 9.50 -23.27
N PHE A 91 -10.11 9.81 -23.64
CA PHE A 91 -9.75 11.16 -24.06
C PHE A 91 -10.13 11.40 -25.52
N SER A 92 -10.84 12.51 -25.77
CA SER A 92 -11.09 13.00 -27.11
C SER A 92 -9.79 13.42 -27.80
N THR A 93 -9.80 13.50 -29.12
CA THR A 93 -8.64 13.96 -29.91
C THR A 93 -8.17 15.34 -29.46
N GLU A 94 -9.07 16.25 -29.09
CA GLU A 94 -8.70 17.58 -28.58
C GLU A 94 -8.01 17.52 -27.22
N GLN A 95 -8.49 16.66 -26.32
CA GLN A 95 -7.88 16.48 -24.99
C GLN A 95 -6.46 15.90 -25.11
N LYS A 96 -6.26 14.96 -26.05
CA LYS A 96 -4.92 14.41 -26.38
C LYS A 96 -3.99 15.49 -26.94
N MET A 97 -4.46 16.30 -27.88
CA MET A 97 -3.67 17.40 -28.46
C MET A 97 -3.27 18.45 -27.41
N ARG A 98 -4.19 18.81 -26.51
CA ARG A 98 -3.87 19.73 -25.39
C ARG A 98 -2.80 19.17 -24.46
N LEU A 99 -2.88 17.88 -24.13
CA LEU A 99 -1.89 17.22 -23.28
C LEU A 99 -0.49 17.23 -23.92
N ILE A 100 -0.40 16.90 -25.21
CA ILE A 100 0.87 16.94 -25.97
C ILE A 100 1.47 18.34 -25.95
N LYS A 101 0.65 19.37 -26.19
CA LYS A 101 1.10 20.77 -26.19
C LYS A 101 1.65 21.19 -24.81
N LEU A 102 0.92 20.89 -23.74
CA LEU A 102 1.36 21.19 -22.38
C LEU A 102 2.70 20.53 -22.04
N LEU A 103 2.90 19.27 -22.45
CA LEU A 103 4.16 18.56 -22.21
C LEU A 103 5.33 19.08 -23.06
N SER A 104 5.05 19.70 -24.21
CA SER A 104 6.08 20.26 -25.10
C SER A 104 6.53 21.67 -24.69
N GLU A 105 5.82 22.32 -23.78
CA GLU A 105 6.08 23.68 -23.29
C GLU A 105 6.79 23.70 -21.92
N ILE A 106 7.13 22.54 -21.37
CA ILE A 106 7.91 22.42 -20.13
C ILE A 106 9.39 22.38 -20.53
N ASP A 107 10.11 23.47 -20.29
CA ASP A 107 11.57 23.59 -20.46
C ASP A 107 12.34 22.67 -19.50
#